data_AF-A0A5N5RHD3-F1
#
_entry.id   AF-A0A5N5RHD3-F1
#
_cell.length_a   1.000
_cell.length_b   1.000
_cell.length_c   1.000
_cell.angle_alpha   90.00
_cell.angle_beta   90.00
_cell.angle_gamma   90.00
#
_symmetry.space_group_name_H-M   'P 1'
#
loop_
_entity.id
_entity.type
_entity.pdbx_description
1 polymer ?
#
loop_
_entity_poly.entity_id
_entity_poly.type
_entity_poly.pdbx_seq_one_letter_code
_entity_poly.pdbx_strand_id
1 'polypeptide(L)'
;MAEDANNSTDQSQDVQEPHGEPQTDWEAKYREAVSHSREWEKRAKDNKAAADELQQLKESQMSEAQKAEARTAKLQKELDALKAEKQAGEWRAQVAEESGLPANLIVGDSLEAMQAHAKAISEYVESRMPKNGIPKPTDGSVQPEDPRSKGANDLRHAFERINF
;
A
#
# COMPACT_ATOMS: atom_id res chain seq x y z
N MET A 1 -77.59 17.84 -1.88
CA MET A 1 -78.61 18.03 -2.93
C MET A 1 -78.23 17.06 -4.05
N ALA A 2 -78.87 15.88 -4.11
CA ALA A 2 -80.02 15.56 -4.99
C ALA A 2 -79.48 15.22 -6.41
N GLU A 3 -79.81 14.13 -7.08
CA GLU A 3 -80.86 13.12 -6.95
C GLU A 3 -80.56 11.96 -7.93
N ASP A 4 -80.86 10.73 -7.52
CA ASP A 4 -81.01 9.56 -8.40
C ASP A 4 -82.23 9.72 -9.31
N ALA A 5 -82.15 9.32 -10.59
CA ALA A 5 -83.19 8.54 -11.27
C ALA A 5 -82.90 8.30 -12.77
N ASN A 6 -82.84 7.01 -13.11
CA ASN A 6 -83.71 6.40 -14.13
C ASN A 6 -83.46 6.70 -15.62
N ASN A 7 -83.02 5.70 -16.38
CA ASN A 7 -83.95 4.88 -17.18
C ASN A 7 -83.17 3.91 -18.09
N SER A 8 -83.34 2.62 -17.86
CA SER A 8 -83.06 1.58 -18.86
C SER A 8 -84.29 1.43 -19.77
N THR A 9 -84.01 1.21 -21.07
CA THR A 9 -84.74 0.29 -21.98
C THR A 9 -85.23 0.95 -23.27
N ASP A 10 -84.69 0.40 -24.35
CA ASP A 10 -85.27 0.18 -25.68
C ASP A 10 -85.53 1.39 -26.58
N GLN A 11 -84.75 1.47 -27.67
CA GLN A 11 -85.33 1.43 -29.01
C GLN A 11 -84.35 0.79 -29.99
N SER A 12 -84.72 -0.39 -30.46
CA SER A 12 -84.26 -0.94 -31.74
C SER A 12 -84.81 -0.08 -32.88
N GLN A 13 -83.95 0.48 -33.73
CA GLN A 13 -84.32 0.87 -35.10
C GLN A 13 -83.18 0.47 -36.05
N ASP A 14 -83.46 -0.62 -36.75
CA ASP A 14 -82.88 -1.02 -38.01
C ASP A 14 -83.17 0.09 -39.04
N VAL A 15 -82.13 0.74 -39.57
CA VAL A 15 -82.23 1.59 -40.75
C VAL A 15 -81.09 1.20 -41.69
N GLN A 16 -81.52 0.76 -42.88
CA GLN A 16 -80.77 0.36 -44.07
C GLN A 16 -79.33 0.89 -44.22
N GLU A 17 -78.45 -0.05 -44.60
CA GLU A 17 -77.06 0.10 -45.03
C GLU A 17 -76.85 1.19 -46.10
N PRO A 18 -75.64 1.77 -46.13
CA PRO A 18 -74.87 1.81 -47.36
C PRO A 18 -73.76 0.77 -47.26
N HIS A 19 -73.99 -0.38 -47.87
CA HIS A 19 -72.96 -1.35 -48.19
C HIS A 19 -71.87 -0.64 -49.01
N GLY A 20 -70.72 -0.44 -48.39
CA GLY A 20 -69.56 0.20 -48.99
C GLY A 20 -68.44 0.20 -47.96
N GLU A 21 -67.99 -0.99 -47.55
CA GLU A 21 -66.71 -1.08 -46.84
C GLU A 21 -65.67 -0.32 -47.66
N PRO A 22 -64.86 0.57 -47.05
CA PRO A 22 -63.75 1.17 -47.77
C PRO A 22 -62.90 0.01 -48.26
N GLN A 23 -62.88 -0.19 -49.58
CA GLN A 23 -62.16 -1.27 -50.23
C GLN A 23 -60.71 -1.16 -49.76
N THR A 24 -60.35 -2.01 -48.79
CA THR A 24 -59.07 -1.90 -48.10
C THR A 24 -58.01 -2.22 -49.13
N ASP A 25 -57.21 -1.22 -49.46
CA ASP A 25 -56.06 -1.41 -50.33
C ASP A 25 -54.97 -2.16 -49.54
N TRP A 26 -55.07 -3.49 -49.59
CA TRP A 26 -54.11 -4.39 -48.96
C TRP A 26 -52.71 -4.23 -49.55
N GLU A 27 -52.58 -3.76 -50.80
CA GLU A 27 -51.29 -3.47 -51.41
C GLU A 27 -50.65 -2.23 -50.78
N ALA A 28 -51.44 -1.18 -50.54
CA ALA A 28 -50.98 0.01 -49.83
C ALA A 28 -50.53 -0.31 -48.40
N LYS A 29 -51.32 -1.10 -47.64
CA LYS A 29 -50.95 -1.54 -46.27
C LYS A 29 -49.70 -2.40 -46.25
N TYR A 30 -49.51 -3.27 -47.24
CA TYR A 30 -48.30 -4.08 -47.34
C TYR A 30 -47.06 -3.23 -47.63
N ARG A 31 -47.16 -2.26 -48.55
CA ARG A 31 -46.06 -1.32 -48.83
C ARG A 31 -45.71 -0.48 -47.61
N GLU A 32 -46.71 -0.01 -46.88
CA GLU A 32 -46.54 0.73 -45.62
C GLU A 32 -45.83 -0.14 -44.55
N ALA A 33 -46.29 -1.38 -44.35
CA ALA A 33 -45.65 -2.32 -43.41
C ALA A 33 -44.18 -2.62 -43.78
N VAL A 34 -43.88 -2.79 -45.07
CA VAL A 34 -42.50 -2.98 -45.55
C VAL A 34 -41.65 -1.74 -45.31
N SER A 35 -42.19 -0.52 -45.52
CA SER A 35 -41.46 0.71 -45.18
C SER A 35 -41.17 0.83 -43.69
N HIS A 36 -42.15 0.55 -42.83
CA HIS A 36 -41.95 0.56 -41.39
C HIS A 36 -40.95 -0.49 -40.91
N SER A 37 -40.97 -1.69 -41.51
CA SER A 37 -39.99 -2.73 -41.22
C SER A 37 -38.57 -2.25 -41.51
N ARG A 38 -38.35 -1.60 -42.66
CA ARG A 38 -37.04 -1.03 -43.02
C ARG A 38 -36.63 0.12 -42.11
N GLU A 39 -37.57 0.97 -41.69
CA GLU A 39 -37.29 2.04 -40.73
C GLU A 39 -36.89 1.50 -39.37
N TRP A 40 -37.58 0.47 -38.88
CA TRP A 40 -37.23 -0.18 -37.61
C TRP A 40 -35.91 -0.92 -37.71
N GLU A 41 -35.62 -1.57 -38.84
CA GLU A 41 -34.31 -2.17 -39.08
C GLU A 41 -33.20 -1.12 -39.04
N LYS A 42 -33.40 0.03 -39.68
CA LYS A 42 -32.45 1.15 -39.63
C LYS A 42 -32.30 1.68 -38.21
N ARG A 43 -33.39 1.93 -37.50
CA ARG A 43 -33.36 2.41 -36.10
C ARG A 43 -32.69 1.40 -35.16
N ALA A 44 -32.90 0.10 -35.38
CA ALA A 44 -32.27 -0.95 -34.58
C ALA A 44 -30.76 -1.00 -34.84
N LYS A 45 -30.32 -0.85 -36.09
CA LYS A 45 -28.89 -0.76 -36.43
C LYS A 45 -28.25 0.49 -35.82
N ASP A 46 -28.92 1.64 -35.94
CA ASP A 46 -28.43 2.91 -35.39
C ASP A 46 -28.34 2.84 -33.85
N ASN A 47 -29.35 2.26 -33.19
CA ASN A 47 -29.36 2.07 -31.74
C ASN A 47 -28.29 1.07 -31.27
N LYS A 48 -28.10 -0.01 -32.01
CA LYS A 48 -27.04 -0.99 -31.74
C LYS A 48 -25.66 -0.34 -31.85
N ALA A 49 -25.40 0.40 -32.92
CA ALA A 49 -24.13 1.10 -33.11
C ALA A 49 -23.86 2.09 -31.95
N ALA A 50 -24.87 2.87 -31.54
CA ALA A 50 -24.74 3.77 -30.40
C ALA A 50 -24.49 3.03 -29.07
N ALA A 51 -25.10 1.87 -28.86
CA ALA A 51 -24.87 1.03 -27.69
C ALA A 51 -23.45 0.44 -27.67
N ASP A 52 -22.98 -0.05 -28.81
CA ASP A 52 -21.63 -0.60 -28.97
C ASP A 52 -20.56 0.48 -28.71
N GLU A 53 -20.74 1.70 -29.23
CA GLU A 53 -19.85 2.85 -28.97
C GLU A 53 -19.83 3.24 -27.48
N LEU A 54 -21.00 3.29 -26.83
CA LEU A 54 -21.11 3.57 -25.40
C LEU A 54 -20.40 2.51 -24.56
N GLN A 55 -20.57 1.24 -24.91
CA GLN A 55 -19.91 0.14 -24.22
C GLN A 55 -18.40 0.22 -24.40
N GLN A 56 -17.91 0.46 -25.61
CA GLN A 56 -16.48 0.60 -25.89
C GLN A 56 -15.86 1.77 -25.12
N LEU A 57 -16.54 2.92 -25.07
CA LEU A 57 -16.07 4.08 -24.31
C LEU A 57 -16.07 3.85 -22.80
N LYS A 58 -17.06 3.09 -22.29
CA LYS A 58 -17.12 2.73 -20.88
C LYS A 58 -16.03 1.73 -20.52
N GLU A 59 -15.78 0.73 -21.35
CA GLU A 59 -14.70 -0.24 -21.16
C GLU A 59 -13.32 0.45 -21.22
N SER A 60 -13.10 1.37 -22.17
CA SER A 60 -11.85 2.12 -22.26
C SER A 60 -11.64 3.00 -21.03
N GLN A 61 -12.67 3.75 -20.61
CA GLN A 61 -12.59 4.58 -19.40
C GLN A 61 -12.38 3.76 -18.13
N MET A 62 -13.05 2.62 -17.99
CA MET A 62 -12.84 1.74 -16.84
C MET A 62 -11.42 1.18 -16.83
N SER A 63 -10.87 0.79 -17.98
CA SER A 63 -9.47 0.33 -18.07
C SER A 63 -8.47 1.44 -17.75
N GLU A 64 -8.71 2.66 -18.24
CA GLU A 64 -7.87 3.82 -17.94
C GLU A 64 -7.99 4.26 -16.46
N ALA A 65 -9.19 4.27 -15.90
CA ALA A 65 -9.44 4.57 -14.49
C ALA A 65 -8.77 3.54 -13.58
N GLN A 66 -8.87 2.25 -13.89
CA GLN A 66 -8.17 1.19 -13.15
C GLN A 66 -6.65 1.34 -13.24
N LYS A 67 -6.10 1.67 -14.42
CA LYS A 67 -4.67 1.96 -14.57
C LYS A 67 -4.27 3.23 -13.80
N ALA A 68 -5.11 4.25 -13.78
CA ALA A 68 -4.88 5.48 -13.03
C ALA A 68 -4.89 5.20 -11.52
N GLU A 69 -5.87 4.47 -10.99
CA GLU A 69 -5.92 4.04 -9.59
C GLU A 69 -4.72 3.17 -9.20
N ALA A 70 -4.31 2.23 -10.06
CA ALA A 70 -3.13 1.43 -9.79
C ALA A 70 -1.86 2.30 -9.70
N ARG A 71 -1.74 3.32 -10.55
CA ARG A 71 -0.63 4.28 -10.52
C ARG A 71 -0.69 5.17 -9.29
N THR A 72 -1.86 5.70 -8.93
CA THR A 72 -2.01 6.55 -7.74
C THR A 72 -1.77 5.77 -6.46
N ALA A 73 -2.30 4.54 -6.34
CA ALA A 73 -2.03 3.67 -5.19
C ALA A 73 -0.55 3.32 -5.05
N LYS A 74 0.15 3.09 -6.17
CA LYS A 74 1.60 2.86 -6.16
C LYS A 74 2.37 4.10 -5.70
N LEU A 75 2.06 5.26 -6.28
CA LEU A 75 2.69 6.53 -5.91
C LEU A 75 2.43 6.89 -4.44
N GLN A 76 1.22 6.63 -3.95
CA GLN A 76 0.86 6.84 -2.55
C GLN A 76 1.70 5.94 -1.63
N LYS A 77 1.83 4.65 -1.95
CA LYS A 77 2.71 3.73 -1.19
C LYS A 77 4.17 4.19 -1.19
N GLU A 78 4.69 4.66 -2.32
CA GLU A 78 6.05 5.17 -2.41
C GLU A 78 6.24 6.43 -1.57
N LEU A 79 5.27 7.35 -1.57
CA LEU A 79 5.31 8.54 -0.73
C LEU A 79 5.24 8.20 0.77
N ASP A 80 4.37 7.27 1.15
CA ASP A 80 4.23 6.85 2.54
C ASP A 80 5.49 6.11 3.01
N ALA A 81 6.09 5.27 2.15
CA ALA A 81 7.36 4.62 2.44
C ALA A 81 8.51 5.63 2.62
N LEU A 82 8.64 6.61 1.72
CA LEU A 82 9.67 7.66 1.84
C LEU A 82 9.46 8.54 3.08
N LYS A 83 8.21 8.87 3.43
CA LYS A 83 7.89 9.61 4.66
C LYS A 83 8.23 8.80 5.90
N ALA A 84 7.86 7.52 5.92
CA ALA A 84 8.18 6.61 7.02
C ALA A 84 9.69 6.44 7.17
N GLU A 85 10.44 6.32 6.08
CA GLU A 85 11.90 6.22 6.11
C GLU A 85 12.55 7.49 6.66
N LYS A 86 12.07 8.68 6.26
CA LYS A 86 12.55 9.95 6.81
C LYS A 86 12.27 10.07 8.31
N GLN A 87 11.03 9.78 8.73
CA GLN A 87 10.66 9.80 10.14
C GLN A 87 11.48 8.81 10.96
N ALA A 88 11.69 7.59 10.44
CA ALA A 88 12.55 6.62 11.09
C ALA A 88 14.00 7.09 11.16
N GLY A 89 14.51 7.80 10.14
CA GLY A 89 15.83 8.44 10.17
C GLY A 89 15.95 9.51 11.26
N GLU A 90 14.95 10.37 11.36
CA GLU A 90 14.87 11.42 12.40
C GLU A 90 14.78 10.82 13.81
N TRP A 91 13.95 9.78 14.01
CA TRP A 91 13.87 9.06 15.29
C TRP A 91 15.18 8.37 15.64
N ARG A 92 15.86 7.72 14.69
CA ARG A 92 17.19 7.13 14.94
C ARG A 92 18.19 8.19 15.36
N ALA A 93 18.17 9.37 14.74
CA ALA A 93 19.07 10.47 15.08
C ALA A 93 18.80 11.02 16.49
N GLN A 94 17.53 11.21 16.86
CA GLN A 94 17.15 11.67 18.21
C GLN A 94 17.52 10.64 19.28
N VAL A 95 17.20 9.37 19.07
CA VAL A 95 17.54 8.30 20.02
C VAL A 95 19.06 8.11 20.12
N ALA A 96 19.79 8.28 19.01
CA ALA A 96 21.26 8.29 19.00
C ALA A 96 21.85 9.42 19.85
N GLU A 97 21.32 10.64 19.69
CA GLU A 97 21.74 11.81 20.46
C GLU A 97 21.46 11.63 21.96
N GLU A 98 20.28 11.12 22.33
CA GLU A 98 19.90 10.87 23.72
C GLU A 98 20.71 9.75 24.39
N SER A 99 21.04 8.69 23.64
CA SER A 99 21.78 7.54 24.16
C SER A 99 23.30 7.66 24.06
N GLY A 100 23.80 8.64 23.29
CA GLY A 100 25.23 8.79 23.00
C GLY A 100 25.79 7.71 22.06
N LEU A 101 24.93 6.94 21.39
CA LEU A 101 25.32 5.87 20.46
C LEU A 101 25.18 6.37 19.01
N PRO A 102 26.08 5.96 18.09
CA PRO A 102 25.96 6.36 16.69
C PRO A 102 24.67 5.80 16.06
N ALA A 103 23.94 6.63 15.32
CA ALA A 103 22.66 6.27 14.69
C ALA A 103 22.74 5.02 13.78
N ASN A 104 23.91 4.70 13.23
CA ASN A 104 24.15 3.49 12.43
C ASN A 104 23.98 2.18 13.23
N LEU A 105 24.08 2.21 14.56
CA LEU A 105 23.92 1.03 15.42
C LEU A 105 22.48 0.84 15.92
N ILE A 106 21.61 1.83 15.75
CA ILE A 106 20.24 1.81 16.26
C ILE A 106 19.32 1.34 15.15
N VAL A 107 18.74 0.16 15.32
CA VAL A 107 17.78 -0.44 14.39
C VAL A 107 16.46 -0.63 15.12
N GLY A 108 15.37 -0.27 14.45
CA GLY A 108 14.02 -0.45 14.98
C GLY A 108 12.98 0.07 14.01
N ASP A 109 11.80 -0.52 14.12
CA ASP A 109 10.65 -0.21 13.26
C ASP A 109 9.74 0.84 13.91
N SER A 110 10.01 1.15 15.19
CA SER A 110 9.30 2.12 16.02
C SER A 110 10.28 2.84 16.96
N LEU A 111 9.87 4.02 17.44
CA LEU A 111 10.65 4.83 18.39
C LEU A 111 10.95 4.07 19.69
N GLU A 112 9.97 3.34 20.23
CA GLU A 112 10.17 2.49 21.42
C GLU A 112 11.18 1.36 21.17
N ALA A 113 11.11 0.70 20.01
CA ALA A 113 12.06 -0.36 19.66
C ALA A 113 13.49 0.20 19.52
N MET A 114 13.64 1.38 18.91
CA MET A 114 14.94 2.06 18.80
C MET A 114 15.51 2.44 20.17
N GLN A 115 14.68 2.99 21.06
CA GLN A 115 15.10 3.35 22.42
C GLN A 115 15.48 2.14 23.26
N ALA A 116 14.68 1.07 23.20
CA ALA A 116 14.98 -0.19 23.89
C ALA A 116 16.28 -0.81 23.37
N HIS A 117 16.49 -0.79 22.04
CA HIS A 117 17.72 -1.29 21.43
C HIS A 117 18.94 -0.46 21.83
N ALA A 118 18.82 0.87 21.83
CA ALA A 118 19.87 1.76 22.30
C ALA A 118 20.24 1.48 23.77
N LYS A 119 19.24 1.31 24.65
CA LYS A 119 19.47 0.94 26.06
C LYS A 119 20.13 -0.42 26.22
N ALA A 120 19.70 -1.43 25.45
CA ALA A 120 20.31 -2.75 25.49
C ALA A 120 21.78 -2.71 25.06
N ILE A 121 22.12 -1.90 24.05
CA ILE A 121 23.50 -1.68 23.64
C ILE A 121 24.29 -0.99 24.74
N SER A 122 23.76 0.08 25.36
CA SER A 122 24.48 0.78 26.43
C SER A 122 24.74 -0.14 27.62
N GLU A 123 23.75 -0.92 28.06
CA GLU A 123 23.91 -1.91 29.14
C GLU A 123 24.94 -2.99 28.78
N TYR A 124 24.90 -3.49 27.55
CA TYR A 124 25.88 -4.47 27.07
C TYR A 124 27.29 -3.89 27.09
N VAL A 125 27.46 -2.67 26.57
CA VAL A 125 28.74 -1.96 26.54
C VAL A 125 29.24 -1.70 27.96
N GLU A 126 28.41 -1.21 28.88
CA GLU A 126 28.76 -1.01 30.29
C GLU A 126 29.19 -2.31 30.99
N SER A 127 28.55 -3.44 30.68
CA SER A 127 28.95 -4.74 31.23
C SER A 127 30.31 -5.22 30.72
N ARG A 128 30.70 -4.78 29.50
CA ARG A 128 31.93 -5.19 28.82
C ARG A 128 33.08 -4.21 28.98
N MET A 129 32.79 -2.96 29.32
CA MET A 129 33.82 -1.97 29.65
C MET A 129 34.50 -2.41 30.94
N PRO A 130 35.84 -2.61 30.96
CA PRO A 130 36.54 -2.82 32.21
C PRO A 130 36.36 -1.58 33.09
N LYS A 131 35.77 -1.75 34.29
CA LYS A 131 35.67 -0.69 35.32
C LYS A 131 37.04 -0.22 35.84
N ASN A 132 38.11 -0.88 35.38
CA ASN A 132 39.48 -0.52 35.68
C ASN A 132 39.88 0.52 34.66
N GLY A 133 39.88 1.78 35.09
CA GLY A 133 40.34 2.91 34.30
C GLY A 133 41.65 2.56 33.59
N ILE A 134 41.78 3.04 32.36
CA ILE A 134 43.00 2.95 31.56
C ILE A 134 44.17 3.20 32.51
N PRO A 135 45.08 2.22 32.73
CA PRO A 135 46.24 2.49 33.56
C PRO A 135 46.92 3.72 32.96
N LYS A 136 47.06 4.77 33.78
CA LYS A 136 47.70 6.03 33.38
C LYS A 136 48.95 5.66 32.58
N PRO A 137 49.19 6.26 31.39
CA PRO A 137 50.37 5.93 30.60
C PRO A 137 51.57 6.03 31.51
N THR A 138 52.20 4.91 31.81
CA THR A 138 53.43 4.92 32.58
C THR A 138 54.46 5.52 31.66
N ASP A 139 55.06 6.62 32.11
CA ASP A 139 56.11 7.33 31.38
C ASP A 139 57.34 6.40 31.31
N GLY A 140 57.40 5.61 30.23
CA GLY A 140 58.61 5.03 29.65
C GLY A 140 59.56 4.21 30.53
N SER A 141 59.19 3.82 31.74
CA SER A 141 60.13 3.19 32.69
C SER A 141 59.68 1.80 33.13
N VAL A 142 59.17 1.00 32.20
CA VAL A 142 59.26 -0.46 32.36
C VAL A 142 60.68 -0.84 31.94
N GLN A 143 61.59 -0.91 32.91
CA GLN A 143 62.88 -1.56 32.67
C GLN A 143 62.59 -3.00 32.21
N PRO A 144 63.24 -3.50 31.15
CA PRO A 144 63.09 -4.90 30.78
C PRO A 144 63.55 -5.74 31.96
N GLU A 145 62.64 -6.53 32.53
CA GLU A 145 62.96 -7.57 33.50
C GLU A 145 63.99 -8.50 32.83
N ASP A 146 65.23 -8.39 33.29
CA ASP A 146 66.35 -9.18 32.80
C ASP A 146 66.09 -10.65 33.22
N PRO A 147 65.88 -11.59 32.28
CA PRO A 147 65.51 -12.97 32.60
C PRO A 147 66.62 -13.74 33.35
N ARG A 148 67.76 -13.10 33.64
CA ARG A 148 68.91 -13.68 34.34
C ARG A 148 68.90 -13.47 35.86
N SER A 149 67.97 -12.69 36.42
CA SER A 149 68.01 -12.36 37.86
C SER A 149 67.57 -13.52 38.79
N LYS A 150 66.69 -14.43 38.34
CA LYS A 150 66.16 -15.49 39.22
C LYS A 150 67.01 -16.77 39.32
N GLY A 151 68.16 -16.85 38.66
CA GLY A 151 69.00 -18.06 38.67
C GLY A 151 70.40 -17.89 39.30
N ALA A 152 70.87 -16.66 39.50
CA ALA A 152 72.28 -16.42 39.85
C ALA A 152 72.58 -16.46 41.36
N ASN A 153 71.55 -16.40 42.23
CA ASN A 153 71.76 -16.37 43.68
C ASN A 153 71.69 -17.75 44.36
N ASP A 154 71.13 -18.77 43.70
CA ASP A 154 71.11 -20.15 44.24
C ASP A 154 72.44 -20.89 44.02
N LEU A 155 73.20 -20.54 42.98
CA LEU A 155 74.47 -21.19 42.66
C LEU A 155 75.66 -20.70 43.49
N ARG A 156 75.53 -19.57 44.20
CA ARG A 156 76.57 -19.08 45.13
C ARG A 156 76.45 -19.68 46.53
N HIS A 157 75.27 -20.15 46.95
CA HIS A 157 75.12 -20.86 48.23
C HIS A 157 75.34 -22.37 48.15
N ALA A 158 75.38 -22.96 46.95
CA ALA A 158 75.69 -24.37 46.78
C ALA A 158 77.19 -24.69 46.87
N PHE A 159 78.08 -23.70 46.67
CA PHE A 159 79.54 -23.93 46.57
C PHE A 159 80.34 -23.56 47.83
N GLU A 160 79.71 -23.06 48.90
CA GLU A 160 80.37 -22.80 50.19
C GLU A 160 80.10 -23.87 51.26
N ARG A 161 79.40 -24.96 50.92
CA ARG A 161 79.09 -26.06 51.86
C ARG A 161 79.84 -27.37 51.58
N ILE A 162 80.83 -27.34 50.68
CA ILE A 162 81.73 -28.47 50.43
C ILE A 162 83.17 -27.97 50.63
N ASN A 163 83.72 -28.31 51.79
CA ASN A 163 85.05 -27.99 52.28
C ASN A 163 86.19 -28.36 51.32
N PHE A 164 87.21 -27.51 51.28
CA PHE A 164 88.60 -27.95 51.47
C PHE A 164 89.32 -26.96 52.39
#